data_AF-A0A844GE63-F1
#
_entry.id   AF-A0A844GE63-F1
#
_cell.length_a   1.000
_cell.length_b   1.000
_cell.length_c   1.000
_cell.angle_alpha   90.00
_cell.angle_beta   90.00
_cell.angle_gamma   90.00
#
_symmetry.space_group_name_H-M   'P 1'
#
loop_
_entity.id
_entity.type
_entity.pdbx_description
1 polymer ?
#
loop_
_entity_poly.entity_id
_entity_poly.type
_entity_poly.pdbx_seq_one_letter_code
_entity_poly.pdbx_strand_id
1 'polypeptide(L)'
;MELTGMVRVTSSPGQAPAARGQVKVVKGRYKAYGQELDIQTGVITFAGPLDNPTLNVRANRRLSAVGAGVEVTGSVSSPRVRLVADEAMSDKDKLAYLVLGHAASSQRDDNALAASA
;
A
#
# COMPACT_ATOMS: atom_id res chain seq x y z
N MET A 1 -12.45 -8.40 -3.86
CA MET A 1 -11.04 -8.75 -3.57
C MET A 1 -10.90 -10.23 -3.85
N GLU A 2 -9.80 -10.64 -4.46
CA GLU A 2 -9.49 -12.02 -4.84
C GLU A 2 -8.17 -12.42 -4.19
N LEU A 3 -8.21 -13.56 -3.53
CA LEU A 3 -7.11 -14.10 -2.73
C LEU A 3 -6.82 -15.54 -3.17
N THR A 4 -5.55 -15.92 -3.14
CA THR A 4 -5.11 -17.29 -3.36
C THR A 4 -4.08 -17.68 -2.31
N GLY A 5 -3.88 -18.97 -2.10
CA GLY A 5 -2.87 -19.49 -1.19
C GLY A 5 -3.38 -20.58 -0.27
N MET A 6 -2.53 -20.97 0.67
CA MET A 6 -2.80 -22.03 1.62
C MET A 6 -2.26 -21.65 2.99
N VAL A 7 -3.10 -21.84 4.01
CA VAL A 7 -2.72 -21.63 5.41
C VAL A 7 -3.15 -22.85 6.20
N ARG A 8 -2.20 -23.46 6.89
CA ARG A 8 -2.46 -24.52 7.88
C ARG A 8 -2.61 -23.87 9.24
N VAL A 9 -3.77 -24.05 9.85
CA VAL A 9 -4.06 -23.58 11.22
C VAL A 9 -3.94 -24.77 12.17
N THR A 10 -3.26 -24.56 13.28
CA THR A 10 -3.12 -25.53 14.37
C THR A 10 -3.55 -24.89 15.67
N SER A 11 -4.40 -25.58 16.43
CA SER A 11 -4.91 -25.12 17.72
C SER A 11 -4.83 -26.25 18.73
N SER A 12 -4.33 -25.94 19.92
CA SER A 12 -4.26 -26.84 21.07
C SER A 12 -5.04 -26.23 22.24
N PRO A 13 -5.76 -27.02 23.06
CA PRO A 13 -6.47 -26.48 24.22
C PRO A 13 -5.55 -25.67 25.12
N GLY A 14 -5.97 -24.45 25.49
CA GLY A 14 -5.20 -23.55 26.35
C GLY A 14 -4.04 -22.80 25.67
N GLN A 15 -3.83 -22.95 24.36
CA GLN A 15 -2.82 -22.21 23.60
C GLN A 15 -3.46 -21.31 22.54
N ALA A 16 -2.78 -20.20 22.22
CA ALA A 16 -3.19 -19.34 21.11
C ALA A 16 -3.07 -20.09 19.77
N PRO A 17 -4.03 -19.93 18.83
CA PRO A 17 -3.95 -20.54 17.52
C PRO A 17 -2.70 -20.11 16.76
N ALA A 18 -2.06 -21.07 16.11
CA ALA A 18 -0.93 -20.83 15.24
C ALA A 18 -1.28 -21.11 13.78
N ALA A 19 -0.66 -20.38 12.87
CA ALA A 19 -0.83 -20.53 11.44
C ALA A 19 0.51 -20.58 10.72
N ARG A 20 0.59 -21.45 9.72
CA ARG A 20 1.72 -21.53 8.79
C ARG A 20 1.24 -21.59 7.36
N GLY A 21 1.79 -20.72 6.51
CA GLY A 21 1.44 -20.67 5.09
C GLY A 21 1.46 -19.25 4.55
N GLN A 22 0.90 -19.08 3.37
CA GLN A 22 0.93 -17.80 2.66
C GLN A 22 -0.39 -17.57 1.93
N VAL A 23 -0.87 -16.33 2.01
CA VAL A 23 -1.98 -15.81 1.22
C VAL A 23 -1.44 -14.71 0.31
N LYS A 24 -1.84 -14.73 -0.95
CA LYS A 24 -1.49 -13.73 -1.95
C LYS A 24 -2.75 -13.02 -2.42
N VAL A 25 -2.66 -11.71 -2.60
CA VAL A 25 -3.70 -10.89 -3.20
C VAL A 25 -3.52 -10.94 -4.72
N VAL A 26 -4.46 -11.59 -5.41
CA VAL A 26 -4.47 -11.68 -6.88
C VAL A 26 -5.03 -10.39 -7.47
N LYS A 27 -6.12 -9.90 -6.87
CA LYS A 27 -6.78 -8.65 -7.28
C LYS A 27 -7.45 -8.00 -6.08
N GLY A 28 -7.05 -6.79 -5.75
CA GLY A 28 -7.57 -6.11 -4.56
C GLY A 28 -7.68 -4.62 -4.76
N ARG A 29 -8.68 -4.03 -4.11
CA ARG A 29 -8.82 -2.59 -3.97
C ARG A 29 -8.95 -2.29 -2.50
N TYR A 30 -8.27 -1.24 -2.06
CA TYR A 30 -8.34 -0.74 -0.70
C TYR A 30 -8.80 0.71 -0.74
N LYS A 31 -9.80 1.04 0.08
CA LYS A 31 -10.35 2.39 0.18
C LYS A 31 -10.20 2.87 1.61
N ALA A 32 -9.41 3.91 1.81
CA ALA A 32 -9.22 4.55 3.10
C ALA A 32 -8.90 6.03 2.91
N TYR A 33 -9.29 6.86 3.87
CA TYR A 33 -8.98 8.30 3.89
C TYR A 33 -9.31 9.02 2.57
N GLY A 34 -10.39 8.61 1.90
CA GLY A 34 -10.82 9.17 0.62
C GLY A 34 -10.02 8.72 -0.61
N GLN A 35 -8.95 7.93 -0.43
CA GLN A 35 -8.15 7.41 -1.53
C GLN A 35 -8.55 5.97 -1.88
N GLU A 36 -8.61 5.69 -3.19
CA GLU A 36 -8.75 4.34 -3.73
C GLU A 36 -7.39 3.86 -4.23
N LEU A 37 -6.91 2.76 -3.63
CA LEU A 37 -5.65 2.13 -3.96
C LEU A 37 -5.90 0.77 -4.62
N ASP A 38 -5.28 0.55 -5.78
CA ASP A 38 -5.23 -0.74 -6.46
C ASP A 38 -4.01 -1.52 -5.95
N ILE A 39 -4.26 -2.70 -5.37
CA ILE A 39 -3.20 -3.58 -4.86
C ILE A 39 -2.49 -4.22 -6.05
N GLN A 40 -1.21 -3.90 -6.23
CA GLN A 40 -0.36 -4.42 -7.30
C GLN A 40 0.29 -5.75 -6.90
N THR A 41 0.71 -5.86 -5.65
CA THR A 41 1.27 -7.09 -5.09
C THR A 41 0.89 -7.14 -3.63
N GLY A 42 0.40 -8.27 -3.15
CA GLY A 42 0.09 -8.44 -1.74
C GLY A 42 0.41 -9.85 -1.30
N VAL A 43 1.24 -9.98 -0.28
CA VAL A 43 1.65 -11.25 0.31
C VAL A 43 1.49 -11.15 1.81
N ILE A 44 0.77 -12.11 2.38
CA ILE A 44 0.56 -12.27 3.82
C ILE A 44 1.16 -13.62 4.19
N THR A 45 2.18 -13.60 5.03
CA THR A 45 2.91 -14.80 5.46
C THR A 45 2.57 -15.10 6.91
N PHE A 46 2.07 -16.31 7.17
CA PHE A 46 1.80 -16.83 8.50
C PHE A 46 2.94 -17.76 8.91
N ALA A 47 3.55 -17.51 10.07
CA ALA A 47 4.69 -18.27 10.57
C ALA A 47 4.72 -18.33 12.11
N GLY A 48 3.58 -18.54 12.75
CA GLY A 48 3.47 -18.46 14.22
C GLY A 48 2.07 -18.04 14.64
N PRO A 49 1.91 -16.99 15.47
CA PRO A 49 0.60 -16.49 15.88
C PRO A 49 -0.31 -16.17 14.69
N LEU A 50 -1.56 -16.62 14.74
CA LEU A 50 -2.55 -16.39 13.69
C LEU A 50 -2.89 -14.90 13.51
N ASP A 51 -2.82 -14.12 14.57
CA ASP A 51 -3.20 -12.70 14.65
C ASP A 51 -2.08 -11.73 14.23
N ASN A 52 -0.83 -12.21 14.13
CA ASN A 52 0.33 -11.39 13.83
C ASN A 52 1.13 -11.87 12.59
N PRO A 53 0.50 -12.00 11.41
CA PRO A 53 1.22 -12.36 10.19
C PRO A 53 2.13 -11.23 9.71
N THR A 54 3.10 -11.59 8.86
CA THR A 54 3.96 -10.64 8.15
C THR A 54 3.29 -10.21 6.85
N LEU A 55 3.20 -8.91 6.64
CA LEU A 55 2.69 -8.27 5.45
C LEU A 55 3.84 -7.88 4.52
N ASN A 56 3.61 -8.01 3.23
CA ASN A 56 4.38 -7.36 2.16
C ASN A 56 3.38 -6.99 1.06
N VAL A 57 2.94 -5.73 1.05
CA VAL A 57 1.86 -5.26 0.18
C VAL A 57 2.28 -3.94 -0.47
N ARG A 58 2.18 -3.86 -1.80
CA ARG A 58 2.31 -2.63 -2.58
C ARG A 58 0.97 -2.31 -3.23
N ALA A 59 0.52 -1.08 -3.05
CA ALA A 59 -0.70 -0.58 -3.66
C ALA A 59 -0.47 0.82 -4.23
N ASN A 60 -0.98 1.07 -5.42
CA ASN A 60 -0.86 2.34 -6.11
C ASN A 60 -2.21 3.04 -6.15
N ARG A 61 -2.22 4.37 -6.10
CA ARG A 61 -3.43 5.16 -6.27
C ARG A 61 -4.02 4.90 -7.65
N ARG A 62 -5.33 4.64 -7.69
CA ARG A 62 -6.05 4.39 -8.93
C ARG A 62 -5.90 5.58 -9.88
N LEU A 63 -5.59 5.29 -11.15
CA LEU A 63 -5.33 6.30 -12.20
C LEU A 63 -4.18 7.28 -11.87
N SER A 64 -3.22 6.88 -11.04
CA SER A 64 -2.03 7.70 -10.79
C SER A 64 -1.12 7.72 -12.01
N ALA A 65 -0.85 8.92 -12.56
CA ALA A 65 0.07 9.10 -13.67
C ALA A 65 1.50 8.61 -13.35
N VAL A 66 1.95 8.82 -12.11
CA VAL A 66 3.33 8.51 -11.66
C VAL A 66 3.43 7.23 -10.82
N GLY A 67 2.34 6.44 -10.76
CA GLY A 67 2.28 5.25 -9.90
C GLY A 67 2.45 5.53 -8.39
N ALA A 68 2.07 6.72 -7.91
CA ALA A 68 2.15 7.08 -6.49
C ALA A 68 1.32 6.12 -5.64
N GLY A 69 1.90 5.65 -4.54
CA GLY A 69 1.32 4.57 -3.76
C GLY A 69 1.98 4.39 -2.40
N VAL A 70 1.63 3.27 -1.78
CA VAL A 70 2.16 2.84 -0.49
C VAL A 70 2.69 1.42 -0.58
N GLU A 71 3.77 1.19 0.15
CA GLU A 71 4.33 -0.12 0.42
C GLU A 71 4.28 -0.37 1.92
N VAL A 72 3.66 -1.49 2.31
CA VAL A 72 3.48 -1.92 3.69
C VAL A 72 4.23 -3.22 3.89
N THR A 73 5.16 -3.22 4.84
CA THR A 73 5.97 -4.39 5.19
C THR A 73 5.98 -4.64 6.70
N GLY A 74 6.44 -5.80 7.14
CA GLY A 74 6.55 -6.12 8.57
C GLY A 74 5.30 -6.79 9.14
N SER A 75 5.27 -7.03 10.45
CA SER A 75 4.17 -7.72 11.10
C SER A 75 2.94 -6.81 11.26
N VAL A 76 1.74 -7.39 11.37
CA VAL A 76 0.50 -6.62 11.64
C VAL A 76 0.60 -5.79 12.93
N SER A 77 1.31 -6.29 13.95
CA SER A 77 1.58 -5.57 15.20
C SER A 77 2.58 -4.42 15.08
N SER A 78 3.46 -4.43 14.07
CA SER A 78 4.49 -3.43 13.88
C SER A 78 4.73 -3.16 12.38
N PRO A 79 3.73 -2.63 11.67
CA PRO A 79 3.82 -2.41 10.23
C PRO A 79 4.77 -1.24 9.94
N ARG A 80 5.54 -1.37 8.85
CA ARG A 80 6.36 -0.32 8.26
C ARG A 80 5.71 0.13 6.97
N VAL A 81 5.36 1.42 6.90
CA VAL A 81 4.71 2.02 5.73
C VAL A 81 5.69 2.98 5.07
N ARG A 82 5.81 2.90 3.75
CA ARG A 82 6.63 3.80 2.93
C ARG A 82 5.85 4.28 1.71
N LEU A 83 6.12 5.53 1.30
CA LEU A 83 5.60 6.10 0.07
C LEU A 83 6.45 5.64 -1.12
N VAL A 84 5.78 5.20 -2.17
CA VAL A 84 6.42 4.74 -3.42
C VAL A 84 5.85 5.49 -4.61
N ALA A 85 6.64 5.58 -5.66
CA ALA A 85 6.23 6.02 -6.99
C ALA A 85 7.07 5.25 -8.01
N ASP A 86 6.57 5.12 -9.23
CA ASP A 86 7.29 4.44 -10.31
C ASP A 86 8.36 5.36 -10.92
N GLU A 87 8.12 6.67 -10.89
CA GLU A 87 9.10 7.70 -11.25
C GLU A 87 9.92 8.17 -10.03
N ALA A 88 11.20 8.49 -10.26
CA ALA A 88 12.08 9.00 -9.21
C ALA A 88 11.71 10.44 -8.84
N MET A 89 11.23 10.63 -7.61
CA MET A 89 10.84 11.93 -7.07
C MET A 89 11.04 12.00 -5.56
N SER A 90 10.93 13.21 -4.99
CA SER A 90 11.04 13.42 -3.54
C SER A 90 9.87 12.78 -2.79
N ASP A 91 10.06 12.37 -1.54
CA ASP A 91 8.97 11.81 -0.73
C ASP A 91 7.82 12.80 -0.52
N LYS A 92 8.12 14.10 -0.52
CA LYS A 92 7.13 15.18 -0.50
C LYS A 92 6.24 15.13 -1.75
N ASP A 93 6.83 14.92 -2.92
CA ASP A 93 6.08 14.83 -4.18
C ASP A 93 5.28 13.53 -4.24
N LYS A 94 5.83 12.39 -3.78
CA LYS A 94 5.08 11.13 -3.67
C LYS A 94 3.83 11.30 -2.81
N LEU A 95 3.97 11.96 -1.66
CA LEU A 95 2.83 12.25 -0.78
C LEU A 95 1.83 13.18 -1.45
N ALA A 96 2.30 14.24 -2.13
CA ALA A 96 1.44 15.17 -2.85
C ALA A 96 0.63 14.44 -3.93
N TYR A 97 1.26 13.58 -4.74
CA TYR A 97 0.54 12.76 -5.71
C TYR A 97 -0.41 11.76 -5.07
N LEU A 98 -0.04 11.16 -3.94
CA LEU A 98 -0.91 10.21 -3.24
C LEU A 98 -2.18 10.89 -2.67
N VAL A 99 -2.04 12.10 -2.14
CA VAL A 99 -3.12 12.82 -1.45
C VAL A 99 -3.92 13.71 -2.42
N LEU A 100 -3.23 14.51 -3.23
CA LEU A 100 -3.78 15.54 -4.12
C LEU A 100 -3.93 15.06 -5.57
N GLY A 101 -3.16 14.05 -5.99
CA GLY A 101 -3.13 13.59 -7.39
C GLY A 101 -2.19 14.37 -8.30
N HIS A 102 -1.48 15.38 -7.79
CA HIS A 102 -0.48 16.18 -8.51
C HIS A 102 0.67 16.60 -7.58
N ALA A 103 1.79 17.06 -8.15
CA ALA A 103 2.91 17.59 -7.36
C ALA A 103 2.50 18.88 -6.61
N ALA A 104 3.14 19.12 -5.47
CA ALA A 104 2.83 20.29 -4.63
C ALA A 104 3.36 21.61 -5.21
N SER A 105 4.36 21.56 -6.11
CA SER A 105 5.00 22.74 -6.71
C SER A 105 4.37 23.19 -8.02
N SER A 106 3.49 22.40 -8.65
CA SER A 106 2.94 22.68 -9.98
C SER A 106 1.99 23.88 -10.05
N GLN A 107 1.72 24.56 -8.94
CA GLN A 107 0.75 25.66 -8.89
C GLN A 107 1.38 27.06 -8.91
N ARG A 108 2.69 27.19 -9.21
CA ARG A 108 3.37 28.49 -9.28
C ARG A 108 3.82 28.94 -10.68
N ASP A 109 3.76 28.07 -11.69
CA ASP A 109 4.30 28.42 -13.02
C ASP A 109 3.24 28.91 -14.04
N ASP A 110 1.95 28.85 -13.72
CA ASP A 110 0.88 29.31 -14.63
C ASP A 110 0.49 30.78 -14.44
N ASN A 111 0.84 31.41 -13.31
CA ASN A 111 0.43 32.79 -13.02
C ASN A 111 1.42 33.87 -13.54
N ALA A 112 2.52 33.46 -14.19
CA ALA A 112 3.51 34.36 -14.78
C ALA A 112 3.26 34.66 -16.26
N LEU A 113 2.42 33.87 -16.95
CA LEU A 113 2.11 34.05 -18.38
C LEU A 113 0.84 34.87 -18.63
N ALA A 114 -0.01 35.09 -17.61
CA ALA A 114 -1.20 35.94 -17.70
C ALA A 114 -0.94 37.42 -17.35
N ALA A 115 0.28 37.77 -16.93
CA ALA A 115 0.69 39.16 -16.65
C ALA A 115 1.47 39.82 -17.81
N SER A 116 1.56 39.13 -18.95
CA SER A 116 2.27 39.59 -20.15
C SER A 116 1.44 39.35 -21.42
N ALA A 117 0.26 39.97 -21.52
CA ALA A 117 -0.46 40.15 -22.79
C ALA A 117 -1.48 41.30 -22.67
#